data_AF-A0A941F0L9-F1
#
_entry.id   AF-A0A941F0L9-F1
#
_cell.length_a   1.000
_cell.length_b   1.000
_cell.length_c   1.000
_cell.angle_alpha   90.00
_cell.angle_beta   90.00
_cell.angle_gamma   90.00
#
_symmetry.space_group_name_H-M   'P 1'
#
loop_
_entity.id
_entity.type
_entity.pdbx_description
1 polymer ?
#
loop_
_entity_poly.entity_id
_entity_poly.type
_entity_poly.pdbx_seq_one_letter_code
_entity_poly.pdbx_strand_id
1 'polypeptide(L)'
;SAALVGVDDLGIEAVAAAGAPTSRLVVVRPDASSWVKAVEVLIGAVEVVLVRPPVAVGDALARRIVARLRRSAAVATALLVTGPGSFPAPVRLRVAQARWAGLEDGHGQLTARRATVVAEGRAVGGGSRVAELYLPGPDGAVHPVEAVRPVDELAARRRLAAA
;
A
#
# COMPACT_ATOMS: atom_id res chain seq x y z
N SER A 1 -4.47 15.99 0.25
CA SER A 1 -4.92 15.75 -1.14
C SER A 1 -4.21 14.54 -1.69
N ALA A 2 -4.82 13.84 -2.64
CA ALA A 2 -4.26 12.61 -3.20
C ALA A 2 -4.39 12.56 -4.73
N ALA A 3 -3.52 11.79 -5.38
CA ALA A 3 -3.60 11.51 -6.79
C ALA A 3 -3.45 10.02 -7.09
N LEU A 4 -4.26 9.54 -8.03
CA LEU A 4 -4.22 8.18 -8.58
C LEU A 4 -3.70 8.25 -10.01
N VAL A 5 -2.71 7.42 -10.34
CA VAL A 5 -2.08 7.40 -11.66
C VAL A 5 -2.09 5.96 -12.19
N GLY A 6 -2.93 5.68 -13.19
CA GLY A 6 -3.05 4.36 -13.81
C GLY A 6 -3.69 3.29 -12.92
N VAL A 7 -4.45 3.69 -11.89
CA VAL A 7 -5.12 2.77 -10.98
C VAL A 7 -6.59 2.64 -11.40
N ASP A 8 -6.89 1.65 -12.23
CA ASP A 8 -8.22 1.56 -12.88
C ASP A 8 -9.29 0.88 -12.01
N ASP A 9 -8.91 -0.04 -11.12
CA ASP A 9 -9.85 -0.85 -10.32
C ASP A 9 -10.22 -0.23 -8.96
N LEU A 10 -9.89 1.05 -8.73
CA LEU A 10 -10.16 1.69 -7.43
C LEU A 10 -11.50 2.42 -7.43
N GLY A 11 -12.50 1.83 -6.77
CA GLY A 11 -13.81 2.44 -6.60
C GLY A 11 -13.75 3.71 -5.75
N ILE A 12 -14.25 4.84 -6.29
CA ILE A 12 -14.25 6.14 -5.59
C ILE A 12 -15.06 6.09 -4.30
N GLU A 13 -16.18 5.35 -4.29
CA GLU A 13 -16.99 5.11 -3.09
C GLU A 13 -16.20 4.36 -2.01
N ALA A 14 -15.39 3.36 -2.39
CA ALA A 14 -14.54 2.65 -1.44
C ALA A 14 -13.43 3.54 -0.86
N VAL A 15 -12.91 4.47 -1.68
CA VAL A 15 -11.94 5.49 -1.24
C VAL A 15 -12.59 6.48 -0.27
N ALA A 16 -13.82 6.91 -0.54
CA ALA A 16 -14.60 7.75 0.35
C ALA A 16 -14.90 7.04 1.68
N ALA A 17 -15.35 5.79 1.63
CA ALA A 17 -15.62 4.95 2.80
C ALA A 17 -14.36 4.72 3.66
N ALA A 18 -13.17 4.69 3.04
CA ALA A 18 -11.89 4.63 3.74
C ALA A 18 -11.44 5.98 4.35
N GLY A 19 -12.26 7.02 4.26
CA GLY A 19 -12.00 8.33 4.86
C GLY A 19 -11.08 9.25 4.04
N ALA A 20 -10.79 8.90 2.78
CA ALA A 20 -9.94 9.75 1.94
C ALA A 20 -10.71 10.99 1.43
N PRO A 21 -10.06 12.17 1.32
CA PRO A 21 -10.70 13.40 0.87
C PRO A 21 -10.98 13.36 -0.63
N THR A 22 -12.14 12.82 -1.03
CA THR A 22 -12.58 12.72 -2.43
C THR A 22 -12.74 14.08 -3.10
N SER A 23 -13.08 15.14 -2.35
CA SER A 23 -13.11 16.52 -2.85
C SER A 23 -11.74 17.06 -3.30
N ARG A 24 -10.65 16.35 -2.99
CA ARG A 24 -9.26 16.71 -3.36
C ARG A 24 -8.51 15.50 -3.93
N LEU A 25 -9.21 14.67 -4.70
CA LEU A 25 -8.67 13.52 -5.40
C LEU A 25 -8.47 13.82 -6.89
N VAL A 26 -7.24 13.65 -7.38
CA VAL A 26 -6.92 13.74 -8.81
C VAL A 26 -6.82 12.33 -9.38
N VAL A 27 -7.51 12.05 -10.48
CA VAL A 27 -7.42 10.76 -11.18
C VAL A 27 -6.83 10.98 -12.56
N VAL A 28 -5.69 10.34 -12.81
CA VAL A 28 -4.97 10.40 -14.08
C VAL A 28 -4.94 9.00 -14.68
N ARG A 29 -5.39 8.90 -15.94
CA ARG A 29 -5.29 7.68 -16.76
C ARG A 29 -4.24 7.89 -17.86
N PRO A 30 -2.95 7.74 -17.54
CA PRO A 30 -1.90 7.96 -18.52
C PRO A 30 -1.73 6.74 -19.44
N ASP A 31 -1.10 6.94 -20.58
CA ASP A 31 -0.53 5.86 -21.38
C ASP A 31 0.91 5.51 -20.94
N ALA A 32 1.51 4.52 -21.61
CA ALA A 32 2.88 4.07 -21.33
C ALA A 32 3.95 5.17 -21.50
N SER A 33 3.69 6.19 -22.31
CA SER A 33 4.63 7.28 -22.59
C SER A 33 4.51 8.46 -21.61
N SER A 34 3.33 8.64 -21.00
CA SER A 34 2.98 9.85 -20.24
C SER A 34 2.92 9.64 -18.73
N TRP A 35 2.85 8.40 -18.23
CA TRP A 35 2.68 8.13 -16.79
C TRP A 35 3.79 8.71 -15.92
N VAL A 36 5.03 8.70 -16.41
CA VAL A 36 6.17 9.25 -15.66
C VAL A 36 6.02 10.77 -15.48
N LYS A 37 5.65 11.48 -16.56
CA LYS A 37 5.41 12.92 -16.52
C LYS A 37 4.28 13.25 -15.56
N ALA A 38 3.20 12.47 -15.58
CA ALA A 38 2.10 12.64 -14.63
C ALA A 38 2.57 12.53 -13.17
N VAL A 39 3.34 11.49 -12.84
CA VAL A 39 3.92 11.33 -11.49
C VAL A 39 4.84 12.50 -11.13
N GLU A 40 5.75 12.92 -12.02
CA GLU A 40 6.71 13.99 -11.75
C GLU A 40 6.06 15.37 -11.54
N VAL A 41 4.92 15.63 -12.18
CA VAL A 41 4.09 16.83 -11.98
C VAL A 41 3.38 16.78 -10.62
N LEU A 42 2.85 15.62 -10.24
CA LEU A 42 2.10 15.46 -8.99
C LEU A 42 3.00 15.45 -7.75
N ILE A 43 4.26 15.03 -7.89
CA ILE A 43 5.27 15.13 -6.84
C ILE A 43 5.48 16.61 -6.45
N GLY A 44 5.14 16.92 -5.21
CA GLY A 44 5.18 18.28 -4.66
C GLY A 44 3.88 19.07 -4.80
N ALA A 45 2.89 18.57 -5.51
CA ALA A 45 1.57 19.18 -5.63
C ALA A 45 0.53 18.55 -4.68
N VAL A 46 0.71 17.28 -4.32
CA VAL A 46 -0.20 16.53 -3.45
C VAL A 46 0.54 15.77 -2.36
N GLU A 47 -0.17 15.41 -1.28
CA GLU A 47 0.40 14.70 -0.14
C GLU A 47 0.65 13.22 -0.46
N VAL A 48 -0.18 12.61 -1.29
CA VAL A 48 -0.07 11.19 -1.66
C VAL A 48 -0.22 11.01 -3.17
N VAL A 49 0.70 10.28 -3.79
CA VAL A 49 0.58 9.79 -5.16
C VAL A 49 0.57 8.27 -5.12
N LEU A 50 -0.55 7.65 -5.52
CA LEU A 50 -0.63 6.22 -5.78
C LEU A 50 -0.51 5.98 -7.29
N VAL A 51 0.56 5.29 -7.68
CA VAL A 51 0.80 4.94 -9.08
C VAL A 51 0.82 3.43 -9.28
N ARG A 52 0.18 2.98 -10.36
CA ARG A 52 0.38 1.65 -10.93
C ARG A 52 1.08 1.82 -12.29
N PRO A 53 2.40 1.62 -12.37
CA PRO A 53 3.12 1.72 -13.62
C PRO A 53 2.55 0.73 -14.65
N PRO A 54 2.31 1.14 -15.91
CA PRO A 54 1.79 0.24 -16.95
C PRO A 54 2.83 -0.77 -17.45
N VAL A 55 4.11 -0.56 -17.12
CA VAL A 55 5.25 -1.40 -17.48
C VAL A 55 6.21 -1.55 -16.30
N ALA A 56 7.07 -2.57 -16.33
CA ALA A 56 8.12 -2.72 -15.34
C ALA A 56 9.03 -1.48 -15.30
N VAL A 57 9.35 -1.00 -14.11
CA VAL A 57 10.14 0.22 -13.91
C VAL A 57 11.62 -0.15 -13.78
N GLY A 58 12.44 0.28 -14.74
CA GLY A 58 13.88 0.12 -14.65
C GLY A 58 14.51 0.96 -13.54
N ASP A 59 15.61 0.48 -12.98
CA ASP A 59 16.36 1.08 -11.89
C ASP A 59 16.69 2.57 -12.06
N ALA A 60 17.14 2.96 -13.26
CA ALA A 60 17.50 4.34 -13.56
C ALA A 60 16.30 5.28 -13.46
N LEU A 61 15.15 4.85 -14.00
CA LEU A 61 13.90 5.59 -13.93
C LEU A 61 13.39 5.68 -12.49
N ALA A 62 13.42 4.57 -11.76
CA ALA A 62 13.01 4.55 -10.35
C ALA A 62 13.85 5.49 -9.49
N ARG A 63 15.18 5.47 -9.64
CA ARG A 63 16.09 6.40 -8.94
C ARG A 63 15.79 7.85 -9.28
N ARG A 64 15.48 8.16 -10.54
CA ARG A 64 15.10 9.52 -10.97
C ARG A 64 13.83 9.99 -10.27
N ILE A 65 12.80 9.16 -10.23
CA ILE A 65 11.53 9.46 -9.54
C ILE A 65 11.78 9.69 -8.04
N VAL A 66 12.54 8.81 -7.38
CA VAL A 66 12.90 8.97 -5.95
C VAL A 66 13.70 10.25 -5.72
N ALA A 67 14.63 10.60 -6.61
CA ALA A 67 15.39 11.84 -6.50
C ALA A 67 14.51 13.08 -6.67
N ARG A 68 13.53 13.03 -7.58
CA ARG A 68 12.53 14.10 -7.74
C ARG A 68 11.64 14.25 -6.50
N LEU A 69 11.23 13.13 -5.88
CA LEU A 69 10.49 13.10 -4.62
C LEU A 69 11.25 13.82 -3.50
N ARG A 70 12.55 13.52 -3.36
CA ARG A 70 13.41 14.12 -2.32
C ARG A 70 13.68 15.61 -2.52
N ARG A 71 13.76 16.08 -3.76
CA ARG A 71 14.01 17.51 -4.08
C ARG A 71 12.75 18.37 -3.99
N SER A 72 11.58 17.76 -3.86
CA SER A 72 10.33 18.51 -3.81
C SER A 72 10.18 19.25 -2.48
N ALA A 73 10.04 20.58 -2.53
CA ALA A 73 10.01 21.42 -1.34
C ALA A 73 8.61 21.98 -0.97
N ALA A 74 7.64 21.95 -1.90
CA ALA A 74 6.34 22.57 -1.67
C ALA A 74 5.42 21.73 -0.79
N VAL A 75 5.27 20.43 -1.11
CA VAL A 75 4.49 19.47 -0.34
C VAL A 75 5.33 18.23 -0.12
N ALA A 76 5.33 17.74 1.13
CA ALA A 76 5.92 16.46 1.50
C ALA A 76 5.07 15.31 0.94
N THR A 77 5.36 14.93 -0.31
CA THR A 77 4.61 13.87 -1.00
C THR A 77 5.09 12.48 -0.59
N ALA A 78 4.17 11.59 -0.24
CA ALA A 78 4.38 10.16 -0.17
C ALA A 78 4.06 9.52 -1.53
N LEU A 79 4.99 8.71 -2.04
CA LEU A 79 4.80 7.94 -3.28
C LEU A 79 4.51 6.48 -2.93
N LEU A 80 3.32 6.01 -3.30
CA LEU A 80 2.89 4.62 -3.22
C LEU A 80 2.92 4.01 -4.62
N VAL A 81 3.58 2.87 -4.75
CA VAL A 81 3.68 2.13 -6.01
C VAL A 81 3.03 0.77 -5.85
N THR A 82 2.08 0.44 -6.72
CA THR A 82 1.39 -0.86 -6.74
C THR A 82 1.59 -1.58 -8.06
N GLY A 83 1.39 -2.90 -8.06
CA GLY A 83 1.57 -3.78 -9.22
C GLY A 83 2.72 -4.77 -9.04
N PRO A 84 2.91 -5.69 -10.01
CA PRO A 84 3.84 -6.81 -9.92
C PRO A 84 5.33 -6.40 -10.07
N GLY A 85 5.61 -5.15 -10.43
CA GLY A 85 6.96 -4.66 -10.70
C GLY A 85 7.79 -4.38 -9.44
N SER A 86 9.11 -4.51 -9.58
CA SER A 86 10.03 -4.02 -8.57
C SER A 86 10.13 -2.49 -8.63
N PHE A 87 10.08 -1.86 -7.46
CA PHE A 87 10.39 -0.45 -7.25
C PHE A 87 11.24 -0.38 -5.97
N PRO A 88 12.32 0.42 -5.93
CA PRO A 88 13.23 0.54 -4.80
C PRO A 88 12.61 1.35 -3.65
N ALA A 89 11.53 0.81 -3.08
CA ALA A 89 10.83 1.41 -1.96
C ALA A 89 11.55 1.07 -0.63
N PRO A 90 11.63 2.03 0.32
CA PRO A 90 12.23 1.77 1.62
C PRO A 90 11.41 0.78 2.47
N VAL A 91 10.12 0.67 2.19
CA VAL A 91 9.16 -0.27 2.78
C VAL A 91 8.32 -0.85 1.64
N ARG A 92 8.15 -2.17 1.63
CA ARG A 92 7.15 -2.86 0.82
C ARG A 92 6.12 -3.47 1.78
N LEU A 93 4.84 -3.29 1.45
CA LEU A 93 3.73 -3.90 2.17
C LEU A 93 3.08 -4.96 1.27
N ARG A 94 2.75 -6.10 1.85
CA ARG A 94 1.93 -7.13 1.19
C ARG A 94 0.92 -7.72 2.16
N VAL A 95 -0.24 -8.11 1.64
CA VAL A 95 -1.19 -8.94 2.37
C VAL A 95 -0.79 -10.40 2.16
N ALA A 96 -0.34 -11.07 3.21
CA ALA A 96 0.08 -12.48 3.16
C ALA A 96 -1.11 -13.43 3.22
N GLN A 97 -2.12 -13.09 4.03
CA GLN A 97 -3.34 -13.87 4.23
C GLN A 97 -4.48 -12.90 4.50
N ALA A 98 -5.69 -13.29 4.09
CA ALA A 98 -6.91 -12.53 4.40
C ALA A 98 -8.09 -13.46 4.64
N ARG A 99 -8.95 -13.10 5.58
CA ARG A 99 -10.22 -13.78 5.87
C ARG A 99 -11.32 -12.74 6.01
N TRP A 100 -12.41 -12.94 5.29
CA TRP A 100 -13.60 -12.09 5.36
C TRP A 100 -14.58 -12.61 6.42
N ALA A 101 -15.34 -11.70 7.00
CA ALA A 101 -16.42 -11.95 7.96
C ALA A 101 -17.72 -11.25 7.52
N GLY A 102 -18.85 -11.67 8.10
CA GLY A 102 -20.18 -11.06 7.88
C GLY A 102 -21.17 -11.87 7.04
N LEU A 103 -20.77 -13.06 6.55
CA LEU A 103 -21.65 -13.96 5.79
C LEU A 103 -22.44 -14.96 6.64
N GLU A 104 -22.45 -14.85 7.97
CA GLU A 104 -23.17 -15.74 8.91
C GLU A 104 -23.33 -17.19 8.40
N ASP A 105 -24.55 -17.68 8.21
CA ASP A 105 -24.85 -19.03 7.66
C ASP A 105 -24.88 -19.06 6.11
N GLY A 106 -23.93 -18.40 5.46
CA GLY A 106 -23.82 -18.31 4.00
C GLY A 106 -24.68 -17.22 3.34
N HIS A 107 -25.29 -16.35 4.14
CA HIS A 107 -26.07 -15.20 3.69
C HIS A 107 -25.71 -13.96 4.52
N GLY A 108 -25.76 -12.77 3.91
CA GLY A 108 -25.36 -11.52 4.56
C GLY A 108 -24.44 -10.67 3.69
N GLN A 109 -23.68 -9.77 4.32
CA GLN A 109 -22.76 -8.85 3.65
C GLN A 109 -21.35 -9.01 4.21
N LEU A 110 -20.33 -8.83 3.36
CA LEU A 110 -18.95 -8.76 3.84
C LEU A 110 -18.76 -7.47 4.64
N THR A 111 -18.67 -7.59 5.96
CA THR A 111 -18.58 -6.42 6.86
C THR A 111 -17.16 -6.12 7.31
N ALA A 112 -16.28 -7.13 7.35
CA ALA A 112 -14.90 -6.94 7.80
C ALA A 112 -13.93 -7.94 7.16
N ARG A 113 -12.65 -7.58 7.10
CA ARG A 113 -11.56 -8.45 6.66
C ARG A 113 -10.40 -8.42 7.64
N ARG A 114 -10.08 -9.56 8.24
CA ARG A 114 -8.83 -9.76 8.97
C ARG A 114 -7.72 -10.11 7.97
N ALA A 115 -6.63 -9.36 7.98
CA ALA A 115 -5.53 -9.50 7.05
C ALA A 115 -4.18 -9.57 7.81
N THR A 116 -3.36 -10.55 7.45
CA THR A 116 -1.96 -10.62 7.87
C THR A 116 -1.15 -9.76 6.92
N VAL A 117 -0.70 -8.60 7.37
CA VAL A 117 0.12 -7.66 6.59
C VAL A 117 1.59 -7.85 6.95
N VAL A 118 2.41 -7.95 5.92
CA VAL A 118 3.86 -8.07 6.04
C VAL A 118 4.51 -6.81 5.49
N ALA A 119 5.32 -6.17 6.33
CA ALA A 119 6.16 -5.04 5.98
C ALA A 119 7.62 -5.51 5.89
N GLU A 120 8.30 -5.17 4.80
CA GLU A 120 9.71 -5.52 4.59
C GLU A 120 10.49 -4.35 3.97
N GLY A 121 11.81 -4.38 4.11
CA GLY A 121 12.70 -3.39 3.50
C GLY A 121 13.54 -2.62 4.52
N ARG A 122 14.42 -1.75 3.99
CA ARG A 122 15.44 -1.06 4.80
C ARG A 122 14.87 -0.24 5.96
N ALA A 123 13.72 0.42 5.77
CA ALA A 123 13.11 1.27 6.79
C ALA A 123 12.35 0.47 7.85
N VAL A 124 12.24 -0.85 7.69
CA VAL A 124 11.67 -1.78 8.68
C VAL A 124 12.77 -2.38 9.59
N GLY A 125 14.04 -2.01 9.37
CA GLY A 125 15.20 -2.54 10.09
C GLY A 125 15.91 -3.69 9.37
N GLY A 126 15.74 -3.82 8.05
CA GLY A 126 16.38 -4.86 7.24
C GLY A 126 15.73 -6.26 7.34
N GLY A 127 14.78 -6.44 8.26
CA GLY A 127 13.97 -7.64 8.39
C GLY A 127 12.53 -7.46 7.89
N SER A 128 11.65 -8.34 8.38
CA SER A 128 10.22 -8.33 8.10
C SER A 128 9.44 -8.12 9.40
N ARG A 129 8.42 -7.26 9.36
CA ARG A 129 7.43 -7.09 10.44
C ARG A 129 6.09 -7.62 9.97
N VAL A 130 5.40 -8.33 10.86
CA VAL A 130 4.09 -8.91 10.59
C VAL A 130 3.09 -8.31 11.56
N ALA A 131 1.92 -7.92 11.06
CA ALA A 131 0.81 -7.45 11.87
C ALA A 131 -0.50 -8.03 11.34
N GLU A 132 -1.40 -8.39 12.25
CA GLU A 132 -2.79 -8.69 11.89
C GLU A 132 -3.63 -7.44 12.03
N LEU A 133 -4.30 -7.06 10.95
CA LEU A 133 -5.10 -5.86 10.84
C LEU A 133 -6.51 -6.23 10.40
N TYR A 134 -7.50 -5.51 10.92
CA TYR A 134 -8.76 -5.34 10.23
C TYR A 134 -8.54 -4.33 9.08
N LEU A 135 -8.87 -4.73 7.85
CA LEU A 135 -8.63 -3.97 6.62
C LEU A 135 -9.62 -4.38 5.51
N PRO A 136 -10.85 -3.84 5.46
CA PRO A 136 -11.42 -2.92 6.43
C PRO A 136 -11.94 -3.66 7.68
N GLY A 137 -12.09 -2.93 8.78
CA GLY A 137 -12.91 -3.34 9.92
C GLY A 137 -14.41 -3.11 9.67
N PRO A 138 -15.28 -3.49 10.63
CA PRO A 138 -16.73 -3.29 10.52
C PRO A 138 -17.16 -1.84 10.33
N ASP A 139 -16.33 -0.90 10.79
CA ASP A 139 -16.49 0.55 10.65
C ASP A 139 -15.86 1.12 9.36
N GLY A 140 -15.34 0.26 8.48
CA GLY A 140 -14.59 0.66 7.29
C GLY A 140 -13.14 1.07 7.56
N ALA A 141 -12.74 1.22 8.82
CA ALA A 141 -11.42 1.73 9.19
C ALA A 141 -10.37 0.61 9.26
N VAL A 142 -9.10 1.01 9.33
CA VAL A 142 -7.97 0.10 9.55
C VAL A 142 -7.60 0.13 11.02
N HIS A 143 -7.64 -1.03 11.69
CA HIS A 143 -7.22 -1.14 13.08
C HIS A 143 -6.49 -2.47 13.35
N PRO A 144 -5.54 -2.51 14.30
CA PRO A 144 -4.92 -3.75 14.71
C PRO A 144 -5.96 -4.70 15.32
N VAL A 145 -5.81 -6.01 15.10
CA VAL A 145 -6.69 -7.06 15.66
C VAL A 145 -6.39 -7.33 17.15
N GLU A 146 -5.72 -6.39 17.85
CA GLU A 146 -4.90 -6.61 19.05
C GLU A 146 -3.62 -7.43 18.76
N ALA A 147 -2.46 -6.89 19.18
CA ALA A 147 -1.15 -7.26 18.65
C ALA A 147 -0.60 -8.60 19.17
N VAL A 148 -0.36 -9.56 18.28
CA VAL A 148 0.53 -10.69 18.56
C VAL A 148 1.99 -10.21 18.51
N ARG A 149 2.76 -10.62 19.54
CA ARG A 149 4.15 -10.26 19.88
C ARG A 149 5.18 -10.46 18.74
N PRO A 150 6.39 -9.85 18.85
CA PRO A 150 7.45 -9.95 17.85
C PRO A 150 7.79 -11.41 17.47
N VAL A 151 8.06 -11.61 16.17
CA VAL A 151 8.14 -12.89 15.43
C VAL A 151 9.30 -13.82 15.86
N ASP A 152 10.07 -13.47 16.90
CA ASP A 152 11.23 -14.26 17.34
C ASP A 152 10.83 -15.63 17.94
N GLU A 153 9.60 -15.80 18.45
CA GLU A 153 9.11 -17.10 18.95
C GLU A 153 8.78 -18.10 17.84
N LEU A 154 8.35 -17.67 16.66
CA LEU A 154 7.95 -18.59 15.58
C LEU A 154 9.18 -19.17 14.87
N ALA A 155 10.27 -18.39 14.80
CA ALA A 155 11.57 -18.87 14.33
C ALA A 155 12.21 -19.83 15.36
N ALA A 156 12.03 -19.59 16.66
CA ALA A 156 12.49 -20.50 17.71
C ALA A 156 11.73 -21.84 17.70
N ARG A 157 10.40 -21.83 17.51
CA ARG A 157 9.60 -23.07 17.42
C ARG A 157 9.93 -23.92 16.20
N ARG A 158 10.30 -23.32 15.06
CA ARG A 158 10.75 -24.07 13.87
C ARG A 158 12.11 -24.72 14.04
N ARG A 159 12.99 -24.17 14.91
CA ARG A 159 14.31 -24.77 15.20
C ARG A 159 14.23 -25.90 16.22
N LEU A 160 13.31 -25.82 17.18
CA LEU A 160 13.07 -26.91 18.16
C LEU A 160 12.32 -28.11 17.57
N ALA A 161 11.58 -27.93 16.47
CA ALA A 161 10.92 -29.03 15.76
C ALA A 161 11.82 -29.71 14.70
N ALA A 162 13.05 -29.24 14.53
CA ALA A 162 14.03 -29.74 13.56
C ALA A 162 15.32 -30.26 14.24
N ALA A 163 15.31 -30.43 15.56
CA ALA A 163 16.35 -31.04 16.39
C ALA A 163 15.76 -32.25 17.11
#